data_AF-A0A9E3K1U7-F1
#
_entry.id   AF-A0A9E3K1U7-F1
#
_cell.length_a   1.000
_cell.length_b   1.000
_cell.length_c   1.000
_cell.angle_alpha   90.00
_cell.angle_beta   90.00
_cell.angle_gamma   90.00
#
_symmetry.space_group_name_H-M   'P 1'
#
loop_
_entity.id
_entity.type
_entity.pdbx_description
1 polymer ?
#
loop_
_entity_poly.entity_id
_entity_poly.type
_entity_poly.pdbx_seq_one_letter_code
_entity_poly.pdbx_strand_id
1 'polypeptide(L)'
;HASAYPQLTANVGNIALLKLCGGLGLIDAGLADGASAAYRAMRRLQHQVRLQGQDNARVERSLVAAHADVVVRLWQACFHV
;
A
#
# COMPACT_ATOMS: atom_id res chain seq x y z
N HIS A 1 9.73 11.04 10.64
CA HIS A 1 9.79 9.89 11.57
C HIS A 1 11.14 9.17 11.60
N ALA A 2 11.87 8.99 10.49
CA ALA A 2 13.11 8.20 10.47
C ALA A 2 14.23 8.67 11.43
N SER A 3 14.28 9.95 11.79
CA SER A 3 15.20 10.46 12.83
C SER A 3 14.95 9.87 14.21
N ALA A 4 13.70 9.56 14.56
CA ALA A 4 13.30 8.97 15.83
C ALA A 4 13.19 7.43 15.78
N TYR A 5 13.04 6.87 14.58
CA TYR A 5 12.89 5.44 14.34
C TYR A 5 13.88 4.97 13.27
N PRO A 6 15.14 4.67 13.65
CA PRO A 6 16.18 4.25 12.72
C PRO A 6 15.78 3.04 11.87
N GLN A 7 14.96 2.13 12.39
CA GLN A 7 14.45 0.97 11.66
C GLN A 7 13.66 1.32 10.37
N LEU A 8 13.18 2.57 10.23
CA LEU A 8 12.54 3.04 9.00
C LEU A 8 13.52 3.21 7.83
N THR A 9 14.84 3.22 8.07
CA THR A 9 15.86 3.37 7.01
C THR A 9 16.32 2.03 6.42
N ALA A 10 15.84 0.91 6.95
CA ALA A 10 16.30 -0.43 6.60
C ALA A 10 15.95 -0.91 5.16
N ASN A 11 15.30 -0.07 4.34
CA ASN A 11 14.91 -0.37 2.96
C ASN A 11 14.18 -1.72 2.76
N VAL A 12 13.29 -2.06 3.70
CA VAL A 12 12.59 -3.37 3.76
C VAL A 12 11.47 -3.53 2.72
N GLY A 13 11.23 -2.49 1.90
CA GLY A 13 10.15 -2.44 0.90
C GLY A 13 8.78 -2.07 1.47
N ASN A 14 7.84 -1.71 0.59
CA ASN A 14 6.59 -1.06 0.96
C ASN A 14 5.72 -1.84 1.95
N ILE A 15 5.57 -3.17 1.77
CA ILE A 15 4.73 -3.99 2.65
C ILE A 15 5.31 -4.04 4.07
N ALA A 16 6.60 -4.30 4.18
CA ALA A 16 7.26 -4.38 5.48
C ALA A 16 7.31 -3.00 6.15
N LEU A 17 7.50 -1.94 5.36
CA LEU A 17 7.46 -0.56 5.85
C LEU A 17 6.08 -0.19 6.41
N LEU A 18 4.99 -0.52 5.72
CA LEU A 18 3.63 -0.28 6.20
C LEU A 18 3.37 -0.99 7.54
N LYS A 19 3.70 -2.28 7.62
CA LYS A 19 3.57 -3.04 8.87
C LYS A 19 4.41 -2.48 10.00
N LEU A 20 5.64 -2.04 9.69
CA LEU A 20 6.52 -1.41 10.67
C LEU A 20 5.92 -0.10 11.18
N CYS A 21 5.42 0.75 10.29
CA CYS A 21 4.74 1.99 10.69
C CYS A 21 3.51 1.70 11.58
N GLY A 22 2.72 0.66 11.27
CA GLY A 22 1.61 0.22 12.10
C GLY A 22 2.05 -0.27 13.49
N GLY A 23 3.09 -1.11 13.54
CA GLY A 23 3.65 -1.60 14.81
C GLY A 23 4.29 -0.51 15.68
N LEU A 24 4.76 0.58 15.06
CA LEU A 24 5.27 1.76 15.75
C LEU A 24 4.17 2.77 16.13
N GLY A 25 2.91 2.50 15.79
CA GLY A 25 1.77 3.39 16.04
C GLY A 25 1.80 4.69 15.23
N LEU A 26 2.61 4.75 14.16
CA LEU A 26 2.67 5.91 13.26
C LEU A 26 1.45 5.98 12.34
N ILE A 27 0.81 4.84 12.11
CA ILE A 27 -0.47 4.69 11.43
C ILE A 27 -1.28 3.62 12.18
N ASP A 28 -2.59 3.63 12.01
CA ASP A 28 -3.44 2.56 12.53
C ASP A 28 -3.00 1.19 11.97
N ALA A 29 -2.89 0.19 12.84
CA ALA A 29 -2.40 -1.13 12.47
C ALA A 29 -3.34 -1.85 11.49
N GLY A 30 -4.65 -1.70 11.66
CA GLY A 30 -5.65 -2.25 10.74
C GLY A 30 -5.56 -1.61 9.35
N LEU A 31 -5.34 -0.29 9.31
CA LEU A 31 -5.13 0.46 8.07
C LEU A 31 -3.80 0.07 7.38
N ALA A 32 -2.74 -0.15 8.16
CA ALA A 32 -1.46 -0.63 7.66
C ALA A 32 -1.55 -2.02 7.00
N ASP A 33 -2.26 -2.95 7.65
CA ASP A 33 -2.49 -4.29 7.12
C ASP A 33 -3.38 -4.26 5.88
N GLY A 34 -4.46 -3.46 5.91
CA GLY A 34 -5.34 -3.24 4.77
C GLY A 34 -4.60 -2.69 3.56
N ALA A 35 -3.77 -1.65 3.75
CA ALA A 35 -2.98 -1.05 2.68
C ALA A 35 -1.91 -2.01 2.15
N SER A 36 -1.30 -2.81 3.03
CA SER A 36 -0.34 -3.86 2.64
C SER A 36 -0.99 -4.94 1.77
N ALA A 37 -2.21 -5.36 2.11
CA ALA A 37 -2.99 -6.31 1.33
C ALA A 37 -3.40 -5.72 -0.03
N ALA A 38 -3.90 -4.48 -0.04
CA ALA A 38 -4.26 -3.75 -1.25
C ALA A 38 -3.07 -3.62 -2.21
N TYR A 39 -1.90 -3.23 -1.71
CA TYR A 39 -0.68 -3.13 -2.50
C TYR A 39 -0.30 -4.48 -3.14
N ARG A 40 -0.34 -5.56 -2.36
CA ARG A 40 -0.05 -6.91 -2.87
C ARG A 40 -1.03 -7.34 -3.97
N ALA A 41 -2.32 -7.11 -3.77
CA ALA A 41 -3.36 -7.45 -4.73
C ALA A 41 -3.20 -6.65 -6.04
N MET A 42 -3.05 -5.33 -5.95
CA MET A 42 -2.87 -4.48 -7.12
C MET A 42 -1.57 -4.77 -7.88
N ARG A 43 -0.47 -5.07 -7.18
CA ARG A 43 0.78 -5.49 -7.84
C ARG A 43 0.60 -6.80 -8.60
N ARG A 44 -0.07 -7.81 -8.01
CA ARG A 44 -0.37 -9.07 -8.71
C ARG A 44 -1.19 -8.83 -9.97
N LEU A 45 -2.26 -8.04 -9.86
CA LEU A 45 -3.11 -7.69 -11.00
C LEU A 45 -2.30 -6.99 -12.10
N GLN A 46 -1.50 -5.99 -11.72
CA GLN A 46 -0.66 -5.27 -12.67
C GLN A 46 0.36 -6.19 -13.37
N HIS A 47 0.92 -7.17 -12.64
CA HIS A 47 1.81 -8.16 -13.23
C HIS A 47 1.07 -9.10 -14.19
N GLN A 48 -0.14 -9.54 -13.84
CA GLN A 48 -0.97 -10.39 -14.70
C GLN A 48 -1.35 -9.69 -16.01
N VAL A 49 -1.77 -8.42 -15.94
CA VAL A 49 -2.13 -7.67 -17.16
C VAL A 49 -0.92 -7.47 -18.07
N ARG A 50 0.26 -7.21 -17.50
CA ARG A 50 1.51 -7.15 -18.27
C ARG A 50 1.86 -8.47 -18.95
N LEU A 51 1.66 -9.60 -18.27
CA LEU A 51 1.87 -10.93 -18.86
C LEU A 51 0.92 -11.22 -20.03
N GLN A 52 -0.25 -10.59 -20.06
CA GLN A 52 -1.22 -10.71 -21.17
C GLN A 52 -0.88 -9.80 -22.37
N GLY A 53 0.30 -9.15 -22.37
CA GLY A 53 0.75 -8.30 -23.48
C GLY A 53 0.04 -6.94 -23.57
N GLN A 54 -0.69 -6.55 -22.52
CA GLN A 54 -1.32 -5.24 -22.45
C GLN A 54 -0.37 -4.25 -21.73
N ASP A 55 0.26 -3.37 -22.50
CA ASP A 55 1.16 -2.33 -21.96
C ASP A 55 0.43 -1.30 -21.09
N ASN A 56 -0.86 -1.08 -21.39
CA ASN A 56 -1.75 -0.27 -20.57
C ASN A 56 -2.61 -1.19 -19.72
N ALA A 57 -2.27 -1.33 -18.44
CA ALA A 57 -3.03 -2.10 -17.47
C ALA A 57 -4.35 -1.39 -17.10
N ARG A 58 -5.26 -1.28 -18.07
CA ARG A 58 -6.63 -0.81 -17.86
C ARG A 58 -7.44 -1.98 -17.31
N VAL A 59 -7.70 -1.91 -16.00
CA VAL A 59 -8.55 -2.85 -15.29
C VAL A 59 -9.87 -2.16 -14.95
N GLU A 60 -10.95 -2.94 -14.92
CA GLU A 60 -12.24 -2.45 -14.46
C GLU A 60 -12.12 -1.84 -13.06
N ARG A 61 -12.61 -0.61 -12.89
CA ARG A 61 -12.45 0.14 -11.63
C ARG A 61 -13.07 -0.61 -10.45
N SER A 62 -14.20 -1.28 -10.69
CA SER A 62 -14.90 -2.09 -9.69
C SER A 62 -14.04 -3.21 -9.10
N LEU A 63 -13.09 -3.76 -9.86
CA LEU A 63 -12.19 -4.83 -9.39
C LEU A 63 -11.20 -4.36 -8.32
N VAL A 64 -10.88 -3.07 -8.31
CA VAL A 64 -9.87 -2.50 -7.41
C VAL A 64 -10.44 -1.43 -6.48
N ALA A 65 -11.74 -1.13 -6.55
CA ALA A 65 -12.36 -0.04 -5.79
C ALA A 65 -12.09 -0.16 -4.28
N ALA A 66 -12.38 -1.32 -3.69
CA ALA A 66 -12.13 -1.54 -2.26
C ALA A 66 -10.64 -1.41 -1.88
N HIS A 67 -9.72 -1.82 -2.76
CA HIS A 67 -8.29 -1.66 -2.54
C HIS A 67 -7.85 -0.19 -2.64
N ALA A 68 -8.40 0.53 -3.62
CA ALA A 68 -8.15 1.96 -3.79
C ALA A 68 -8.66 2.76 -2.59
N ASP A 69 -9.87 2.47 -2.10
CA ASP A 69 -10.46 3.15 -0.95
C ASP A 69 -9.58 3.05 0.30
N VAL A 70 -9.01 1.87 0.57
CA VAL A 70 -8.09 1.68 1.70
C VAL A 70 -6.82 2.52 1.53
N VAL A 71 -6.26 2.57 0.32
CA VAL A 71 -5.06 3.38 0.04
C VAL A 71 -5.36 4.88 0.16
N VAL A 72 -6.52 5.34 -0.31
CA VAL A 72 -6.95 6.73 -0.15
C VAL A 72 -7.15 7.08 1.33
N ARG A 73 -7.77 6.20 2.12
CA ARG A 73 -7.90 6.38 3.57
C ARG A 73 -6.53 6.49 4.27
N LEU A 74 -5.57 5.64 3.89
CA LEU A 74 -4.20 5.74 4.39
C LEU A 74 -3.57 7.08 4.01
N TRP A 75 -3.73 7.52 2.76
CA TRP A 75 -3.22 8.80 2.29
C TRP A 75 -3.77 9.97 3.12
N GLN A 76 -5.08 10.00 3.33
CA GLN A 76 -5.74 11.02 4.15
C GLN A 76 -5.24 11.02 5.59
N ALA A 77 -5.08 9.83 6.20
CA ALA A 77 -4.57 9.69 7.55
C ALA A 77 -3.13 10.19 7.70
N CYS A 78 -2.28 9.98 6.70
CA CYS A 78 -0.88 10.42 6.72
C CYS A 78 -0.70 11.91 6.42
N PHE A 79 -1.51 12.45 5.50
CA PHE A 79 -1.19 13.73 4.86
C PHE A 79 -2.16 14.88 5.15
N HIS A 80 -3.18 14.72 6.02
CA HIS A 80 -4.14 15.78 6.37
C HIS A 80 -4.54 16.63 5.15
N VAL A 81 -5.36 16.05 4.27
CA VAL A 81 -6.00 16.77 3.16
C VAL A 81 -7.34 17.29 3.62
#